data_AF-A0A962GSL5-F1
#
_entry.id   AF-A0A962GSL5-F1
#
_cell.length_a   1.000
_cell.length_b   1.000
_cell.length_c   1.000
_cell.angle_alpha   90.00
_cell.angle_beta   90.00
_cell.angle_gamma   90.00
#
_symmetry.space_group_name_H-M   'P 1'
#
loop_
_entity.id
_entity.type
_entity.pdbx_description
1 polymer ?
#
loop_
_entity_poly.entity_id
_entity_poly.type
_entity_poly.pdbx_seq_one_letter_code
_entity_poly.pdbx_strand_id
1 'polypeptide(L)'
;MFLIASLVWIIATLVQIFIMIIILEVALSWLIAFELVNAENEAARNLTNLLKRITDPVYKPIRKFVPPVGGIDLTPLIVIIGVQFLAGLIFKLIGMPFLFF
;
A
#
# COMPACT_ATOMS: atom_id res chain seq x y z
N MET A 1 -4.07 27.65 10.99
CA MET A 1 -5.08 26.56 10.95
C MET A 1 -5.30 26.02 9.54
N PHE A 2 -5.66 26.87 8.55
CA PHE A 2 -5.91 26.42 7.16
C PHE A 2 -4.71 25.72 6.50
N LEU A 3 -3.50 26.30 6.54
CA LEU A 3 -2.31 25.70 5.92
C LEU A 3 -1.99 24.30 6.48
N ILE A 4 -2.12 24.13 7.80
CA ILE A 4 -1.89 22.84 8.47
C ILE A 4 -2.91 21.81 7.97
N ALA A 5 -4.18 22.19 7.91
CA ALA A 5 -5.23 21.32 7.40
C ALA A 5 -5.00 20.91 5.94
N SER A 6 -4.57 21.84 5.08
CA SER A 6 -4.26 21.54 3.68
C SER A 6 -3.08 20.59 3.53
N LEU A 7 -2.01 20.77 4.30
CA LEU A 7 -0.86 19.85 4.29
C LEU A 7 -1.25 18.45 4.76
N VAL A 8 -2.04 18.37 5.82
CA VAL A 8 -2.54 17.12 6.37
C VAL A 8 -3.43 16.40 5.35
N TRP A 9 -4.28 17.12 4.64
CA TRP A 9 -5.12 16.56 3.58
C TRP A 9 -4.31 16.01 2.39
N ILE A 10 -3.25 16.71 1.98
CA ILE A 10 -2.35 16.23 0.93
C ILE A 10 -1.66 14.93 1.38
N ILE A 11 -1.15 14.88 2.60
CA ILE A 11 -0.52 13.67 3.16
C ILE A 11 -1.53 12.52 3.21
N ALA A 12 -2.77 12.78 3.64
CA ALA A 12 -3.84 11.80 3.66
C ALA A 12 -4.07 11.20 2.27
N THR A 13 -4.15 12.07 1.28
CA THR A 13 -4.39 11.69 -0.12
C THR A 13 -3.25 10.83 -0.66
N LEU A 14 -2.00 11.20 -0.39
CA LEU A 14 -0.83 10.42 -0.80
C LEU A 14 -0.81 9.03 -0.17
N VAL A 15 -1.15 8.93 1.11
CA VAL A 15 -1.28 7.65 1.80
C VAL A 15 -2.39 6.79 1.18
N GLN A 16 -3.54 7.39 0.84
CA GLN A 16 -4.64 6.66 0.19
C GLN A 16 -4.25 6.17 -1.21
N ILE A 17 -3.54 6.99 -2.00
CA ILE A 17 -2.99 6.60 -3.29
C ILE A 17 -2.03 5.42 -3.13
N PHE A 18 -1.15 5.47 -2.12
CA PHE A 18 -0.22 4.38 -1.85
C PHE A 18 -0.94 3.08 -1.49
N ILE A 19 -2.00 3.14 -0.66
CA ILE A 19 -2.86 1.98 -0.35
C ILE A 19 -3.51 1.43 -1.62
N MET A 20 -4.00 2.29 -2.51
CA MET A 20 -4.58 1.86 -3.79
C MET A 20 -3.56 1.18 -4.70
N ILE A 21 -2.30 1.64 -4.71
CA ILE A 21 -1.20 0.98 -5.44
C ILE A 21 -0.94 -0.41 -4.87
N ILE A 22 -0.94 -0.57 -3.55
CA ILE A 22 -0.81 -1.88 -2.90
C ILE A 22 -1.97 -2.80 -3.29
N ILE A 23 -3.21 -2.30 -3.24
CA ILE A 23 -4.40 -3.07 -3.63
C ILE A 23 -4.28 -3.51 -5.10
N LEU A 24 -3.85 -2.62 -5.99
CA LEU A 24 -3.63 -2.93 -7.40
C LEU A 24 -2.56 -4.01 -7.59
N GLU A 25 -1.47 -3.97 -6.82
CA GLU A 25 -0.42 -5.00 -6.85
C GLU A 25 -0.97 -6.36 -6.42
N VAL A 26 -1.72 -6.41 -5.32
CA VAL A 26 -2.34 -7.65 -4.81
C VAL A 26 -3.37 -8.18 -5.82
N ALA A 27 -4.23 -7.31 -6.34
CA ALA A 27 -5.22 -7.70 -7.35
C ALA A 27 -4.54 -8.28 -8.61
N LEU A 28 -3.51 -7.61 -9.13
CA LEU A 28 -2.73 -8.11 -10.26
C LEU A 28 -2.07 -9.46 -9.95
N SER A 29 -1.54 -9.63 -8.72
CA SER A 29 -0.96 -10.91 -8.29
C SER A 29 -1.97 -12.05 -8.30
N TRP A 30 -3.22 -11.80 -7.91
CA TRP A 30 -4.30 -12.79 -7.98
C TRP A 30 -4.74 -13.07 -9.41
N LEU A 31 -4.86 -12.03 -10.25
CA LEU A 31 -5.18 -12.23 -11.66
C LEU A 31 -4.13 -13.11 -12.35
N ILE A 32 -2.85 -12.94 -12.02
CA ILE A 32 -1.78 -13.79 -12.52
C ILE A 32 -1.86 -15.20 -11.91
N ALA A 33 -2.07 -15.31 -10.60
CA ALA A 33 -2.13 -16.60 -9.90
C ALA A 33 -3.30 -17.49 -10.34
N PHE A 34 -4.44 -16.88 -10.70
CA PHE A 34 -5.60 -17.58 -11.24
C PHE A 34 -5.58 -17.71 -12.77
N GLU A 35 -4.43 -17.44 -13.41
CA GLU A 35 -4.23 -17.55 -14.86
C GLU A 35 -5.19 -16.68 -15.70
N LEU A 36 -5.83 -15.67 -15.09
CA LEU A 36 -6.68 -14.69 -15.78
C LEU A 36 -5.84 -13.69 -16.60
N VAL A 37 -4.59 -13.49 -16.20
CA VAL A 37 -3.61 -12.65 -16.89
C VAL A 37 -2.32 -13.44 -17.07
N ASN A 38 -1.83 -13.53 -18.31
CA ASN A 38 -0.56 -14.19 -18.59
C ASN A 38 0.61 -13.33 -18.06
N ALA A 39 1.37 -13.86 -17.10
CA ALA A 39 2.56 -13.21 -16.53
C ALA A 39 3.65 -12.91 -17.56
N GLU A 40 3.70 -13.68 -18.65
CA GLU A 40 4.68 -13.50 -19.71
C GLU A 40 4.32 -12.33 -20.63
N ASN A 41 3.07 -11.85 -20.59
CA ASN A 41 2.68 -10.66 -21.33
C ASN A 41 3.51 -9.45 -20.90
N GLU A 42 4.05 -8.72 -21.87
CA GLU A 42 4.92 -7.57 -21.61
C GLU A 42 4.23 -6.50 -20.76
N ALA A 43 2.96 -6.21 -21.00
CA ALA A 43 2.20 -5.23 -20.22
C ALA A 43 2.03 -5.66 -18.76
N ALA A 44 1.68 -6.92 -18.52
CA ALA A 44 1.53 -7.47 -17.16
C ALA A 44 2.86 -7.44 -16.40
N ARG A 45 3.96 -7.80 -17.08
CA ARG A 45 5.31 -7.79 -16.52
C ARG A 45 5.77 -6.37 -16.17
N ASN A 46 5.54 -5.42 -17.08
CA ASN A 46 5.90 -4.02 -16.87
C ASN A 46 5.10 -3.40 -15.73
N LEU A 47 3.79 -3.66 -15.66
CA LEU A 47 2.94 -3.18 -14.56
C LEU A 47 3.36 -3.80 -13.22
N THR A 48 3.61 -5.10 -13.17
CA THR A 48 4.11 -5.77 -11.96
C THR A 48 5.43 -5.16 -11.47
N ASN A 49 6.36 -4.91 -12.39
CA ASN A 49 7.65 -4.29 -12.07
C ASN A 49 7.50 -2.85 -11.59
N LEU A 50 6.59 -2.08 -12.18
CA LEU A 50 6.28 -0.72 -11.73
C LEU A 50 5.75 -0.75 -10.30
N LEU A 51 4.73 -1.55 -10.02
CA LEU A 51 4.09 -1.62 -8.70
C LEU A 51 5.11 -2.04 -7.64
N LYS A 52 5.90 -3.10 -7.91
CA LYS A 52 6.99 -3.54 -7.03
C LYS A 52 8.03 -2.45 -6.77
N ARG A 53 8.41 -1.65 -7.77
CA ARG A 53 9.37 -0.55 -7.57
C ARG A 53 8.84 0.51 -6.60
N ILE A 54 7.53 0.73 -6.58
CA ILE A 54 6.89 1.68 -5.66
C ILE A 54 6.76 1.08 -4.26
N THR A 55 6.40 -0.20 -4.13
CA THR A 55 6.08 -0.84 -2.84
C THR A 55 7.30 -1.44 -2.14
N ASP A 56 8.31 -1.93 -2.87
CA ASP A 56 9.51 -2.57 -2.32
C ASP A 56 10.30 -1.75 -1.28
N PRO A 57 10.46 -0.41 -1.41
CA PRO A 57 11.12 0.39 -0.39
C PRO A 57 10.49 0.24 1.01
N VAL A 58 9.17 0.01 1.05
CA VAL A 58 8.41 -0.21 2.29
C VAL A 58 8.33 -1.70 2.62
N TYR A 59 8.14 -2.57 1.62
CA TYR A 59 7.98 -4.02 1.84
C TYR A 59 9.26 -4.71 2.29
N LYS A 60 10.42 -4.40 1.68
CA LYS A 60 11.70 -5.05 1.98
C LYS A 60 12.10 -4.98 3.46
N PRO A 61 12.01 -3.83 4.16
CA PRO A 61 12.30 -3.81 5.59
C PRO A 61 11.28 -4.61 6.41
N ILE A 62 10.00 -4.63 6.02
CA ILE A 62 8.93 -5.33 6.74
C ILE A 62 9.04 -6.85 6.56
N ARG A 63 9.37 -7.33 5.36
CA ARG A 63 9.62 -8.76 5.06
C ARG A 63 10.73 -9.39 5.90
N LYS A 64 11.60 -8.59 6.53
CA LYS A 64 12.61 -9.11 7.48
C LYS A 64 12.00 -9.62 8.78
N PHE A 65 10.81 -9.11 9.13
CA PHE A 65 10.10 -9.45 10.36
C PHE A 65 8.85 -10.29 10.11
N VAL A 66 8.32 -10.27 8.89
CA VAL A 66 7.11 -10.97 8.49
C VAL A 66 7.48 -12.17 7.62
N PRO A 67 7.52 -13.40 8.17
CA PRO A 67 7.73 -14.58 7.34
C PRO A 67 6.52 -14.81 6.42
N PRO A 68 6.72 -15.33 5.20
CA PRO A 68 5.61 -15.74 4.34
C PRO A 68 4.84 -16.89 4.99
N VAL A 69 3.51 -16.86 4.88
CA VAL A 69 2.62 -17.89 5.46
C VAL A 69 1.99 -18.66 4.32
N GLY A 70 2.25 -19.97 4.25
CA GLY A 70 1.70 -20.83 3.20
C GLY A 70 2.09 -20.43 1.77
N GLY A 71 3.25 -19.79 1.59
CA GLY A 71 3.69 -19.27 0.30
C GLY A 71 3.06 -17.94 -0.12
N ILE A 72 2.17 -17.37 0.70
CA ILE A 72 1.54 -16.07 0.47
C ILE A 72 2.33 -14.98 1.20
N ASP A 73 2.60 -13.88 0.50
CA ASP A 73 3.20 -12.70 1.11
C ASP A 73 2.13 -11.88 1.85
N LEU A 74 2.21 -11.86 3.18
CA LEU A 74 1.32 -11.06 4.03
C LEU A 74 1.78 -9.60 4.18
N THR A 75 2.94 -9.24 3.63
CA THR A 75 3.50 -7.88 3.73
C THR A 75 2.54 -6.80 3.26
N PRO A 76 1.85 -6.91 2.12
CA PRO A 76 0.88 -5.90 1.66
C PRO A 76 -0.18 -5.58 2.72
N LEU A 77 -0.74 -6.61 3.37
CA LEU A 77 -1.75 -6.46 4.41
C LEU A 77 -1.18 -5.74 5.64
N ILE A 78 0.00 -6.15 6.10
CA ILE A 78 0.69 -5.52 7.23
C ILE A 78 0.99 -4.05 6.94
N VAL A 79 1.41 -3.73 5.72
CA VAL A 79 1.71 -2.35 5.31
C VAL A 79 0.44 -1.50 5.29
N ILE A 80 -0.67 -1.99 4.73
CA ILE A 80 -1.95 -1.26 4.73
C ILE A 80 -2.37 -0.93 6.16
N ILE A 81 -2.41 -1.95 7.04
CA ILE A 81 -2.82 -1.78 8.43
C ILE A 81 -1.88 -0.81 9.16
N GLY A 82 -0.56 -0.97 8.99
CA GLY A 82 0.44 -0.13 9.63
C GLY A 82 0.34 1.33 9.20
N VAL A 83 0.20 1.59 7.90
CA VAL A 83 0.08 2.94 7.36
C VAL A 83 -1.23 3.61 7.80
N GLN A 84 -2.36 2.90 7.77
CA GLN A 84 -3.64 3.42 8.27
C GLN A 84 -3.59 3.74 9.76
N PHE A 85 -2.99 2.85 10.56
CA PHE A 85 -2.80 3.08 11.99
C PHE A 85 -1.94 4.31 12.26
N LEU A 86 -0.79 4.43 11.59
CA LEU A 86 0.12 5.57 11.76
C LEU A 86 -0.54 6.88 11.32
N ALA A 87 -1.24 6.87 10.19
CA ALA A 87 -2.02 8.01 9.74
C ALA A 87 -3.03 8.41 10.83
N GLY A 88 -3.92 7.50 11.23
CA GLY A 88 -4.95 7.75 12.24
C GLY A 88 -4.40 8.24 13.59
N LEU A 89 -3.26 7.70 14.02
CA LEU A 89 -2.56 8.16 15.22
C LEU A 89 -2.11 9.62 15.09
N ILE A 90 -1.51 9.99 13.95
CA ILE A 90 -1.08 11.38 13.68
C ILE A 90 -2.29 12.31 13.70
N PHE A 91 -3.39 11.98 13.00
CA PHE A 91 -4.62 12.78 13.00
C PHE A 91 -5.18 13.00 14.40
N LYS A 92 -5.24 11.93 15.20
CA LYS A 92 -5.73 12.01 16.58
C LYS A 92 -4.86 12.94 17.45
N LEU A 93 -3.53 12.88 17.29
CA LEU A 93 -2.59 13.70 18.05
C LEU A 93 -2.70 15.20 17.69
N ILE A 94 -3.05 15.54 16.45
CA ILE A 94 -3.26 16.93 16.02
C ILE A 94 -4.69 17.44 16.24
N GLY A 95 -5.54 16.66 16.91
CA GLY A 95 -6.94 17.02 17.20
C GLY A 95 -7.87 16.98 15.99
N MET A 96 -7.47 16.31 14.90
CA MET A 96 -8.33 16.10 13.73
C MET A 96 -9.08 14.76 13.85
N PRO A 97 -10.41 14.73 13.62
CA PRO A 97 -11.18 13.50 13.68
C PRO A 97 -10.79 12.54 12.55
N PHE A 98 -10.89 11.23 12.82
CA PHE A 98 -10.49 10.15 11.90
C PHE A 98 -11.31 10.11 10.59
N LEU A 99 -12.48 10.76 10.53
CA LEU A 99 -13.43 10.72 9.42
C LEU A 99 -12.93 11.28 8.07
N PHE A 100 -11.69 11.76 8.00
CA PHE A 100 -11.05 12.20 6.76
C PHE A 100 -10.23 11.08 6.07
N PHE A 101 -10.40 9.82 6.51
CA PHE A 101 -9.76 8.62 5.98
C PHE A 101 -10.76 7.49 5.74
#